data_AF-A0A954N0V7-F1
#
_entry.id   AF-A0A954N0V7-F1
#
_cell.length_a   1.000
_cell.length_b   1.000
_cell.length_c   1.000
_cell.angle_alpha   90.00
_cell.angle_beta   90.00
_cell.angle_gamma   90.00
#
_symmetry.space_group_name_H-M   'P 1'
#
loop_
_entity.id
_entity.type
_entity.pdbx_description
1 polymer ?
#
loop_
_entity_poly.entity_id
_entity_poly.type
_entity_poly.pdbx_seq_one_letter_code
_entity_poly.pdbx_strand_id
1 'polypeptide(L)'
;LHYALELAQRGYVTIAPDYPRFADNQYKFEEVGKYSSNTMKGIWNHIRAVDLLQSLPQVDGERIGCIGHSLGGHNTIFLAVFDDRIKAAVSSCGFNSFPKYYDGNLKGWASLYYMPRIESVYGNDPRKMPFDFPELVAAIAPRAFFTNSPLKDGNFEVSGVRDCIQAAQPVYTMLGKPENLQARYPNAEHDFPVETRMEAYEFLDQQLGNGQKNR
;
A
#
# COMPACT_ATOMS: atom_id res chain seq x y z
N LEU A 1 14.12 -4.72 -6.62
CA LEU A 1 13.36 -4.59 -5.35
C LEU A 1 13.87 -5.67 -4.41
N HIS A 2 14.61 -5.29 -3.36
CA HIS A 2 15.25 -6.24 -2.43
C HIS A 2 14.53 -6.33 -1.07
N TYR A 3 13.35 -5.75 -0.91
CA TYR A 3 12.70 -5.59 0.41
C TYR A 3 12.39 -6.92 1.08
N ALA A 4 11.90 -7.90 0.32
CA ALA A 4 11.62 -9.24 0.86
C ALA A 4 12.89 -9.92 1.38
N LEU A 5 14.03 -9.74 0.69
CA LEU A 5 15.33 -10.24 1.13
C LEU A 5 15.84 -9.48 2.35
N GLU A 6 15.79 -8.15 2.33
CA GLU A 6 16.23 -7.29 3.43
C GLU A 6 15.41 -7.55 4.71
N LEU A 7 14.10 -7.72 4.60
CA LEU A 7 13.23 -8.10 5.73
C LEU A 7 13.49 -9.55 6.18
N ALA A 8 13.74 -10.48 5.26
CA ALA A 8 14.13 -11.83 5.64
C ALA A 8 15.44 -11.86 6.45
N GLN A 9 16.42 -11.02 6.06
CA GLN A 9 17.67 -10.82 6.82
C GLN A 9 17.43 -10.20 8.21
N ARG A 10 16.30 -9.52 8.43
CA ARG A 10 15.84 -9.00 9.73
C ARG A 10 14.99 -10.00 10.53
N GLY A 11 14.83 -11.23 10.06
CA GLY A 11 14.12 -12.29 10.76
C GLY A 11 12.64 -12.44 10.40
N TYR A 12 12.14 -11.73 9.38
CA TYR A 12 10.78 -11.95 8.88
C TYR A 12 10.70 -13.18 7.97
N VAL A 13 9.55 -13.85 7.99
CA VAL A 13 9.15 -14.73 6.88
C VAL A 13 8.50 -13.85 5.82
N THR A 14 9.01 -13.87 4.58
CA THR A 14 8.54 -12.99 3.51
C THR A 14 7.98 -13.76 2.32
N ILE A 15 6.98 -13.18 1.67
CA ILE A 15 6.42 -13.65 0.40
C ILE A 15 6.24 -12.45 -0.53
N ALA A 16 6.60 -12.61 -1.80
CA ALA A 16 6.51 -11.56 -2.81
C ALA A 16 5.98 -12.16 -4.13
N PRO A 17 4.66 -12.40 -4.23
CA PRO A 17 4.08 -12.98 -5.43
C PRO A 17 4.04 -11.95 -6.57
N ASP A 18 4.15 -12.44 -7.81
CA ASP A 18 4.01 -11.60 -9.00
C ASP A 18 2.59 -11.02 -9.12
N TYR A 19 2.52 -9.73 -9.44
CA TYR A 19 1.27 -9.05 -9.73
C TYR A 19 0.69 -9.51 -11.08
N PRO A 20 -0.64 -9.53 -11.28
CA PRO A 20 -1.23 -9.85 -12.58
C PRO A 20 -0.62 -9.04 -13.73
N ARG A 21 -0.27 -9.75 -14.83
CA ARG A 21 0.47 -9.27 -16.02
C ARG A 21 1.98 -9.07 -15.85
N PHE A 22 2.57 -9.43 -14.71
CA PHE A 22 4.02 -9.34 -14.50
C PHE A 22 4.65 -10.72 -14.36
N ALA A 23 5.90 -10.83 -14.84
CA ALA A 23 6.75 -12.00 -14.71
C ALA A 23 5.98 -13.31 -15.00
N ASP A 24 5.84 -14.22 -14.04
CA ASP A 24 5.18 -15.51 -14.32
C ASP A 24 3.65 -15.45 -14.19
N ASN A 25 3.12 -14.37 -13.62
CA ASN A 25 1.68 -14.17 -13.48
C ASN A 25 1.08 -13.47 -14.72
N GLN A 26 0.86 -14.26 -15.78
CA GLN A 26 0.26 -13.78 -17.04
C GLN A 26 -1.27 -13.63 -16.99
N TYR A 27 -1.86 -13.52 -15.80
CA TYR A 27 -3.31 -13.36 -15.63
C TYR A 27 -3.83 -12.06 -16.25
N LYS A 28 -4.92 -12.16 -17.01
CA LYS A 28 -5.62 -11.03 -17.63
C LYS A 28 -7.11 -11.09 -17.28
N PHE A 29 -7.56 -10.14 -16.47
CA PHE A 29 -8.92 -10.17 -15.91
C PHE A 29 -10.01 -10.11 -16.98
N GLU A 30 -9.75 -9.43 -18.10
CA GLU A 30 -10.69 -9.27 -19.22
C GLU A 30 -10.88 -10.54 -20.04
N GLU A 31 -9.89 -11.45 -20.06
CA GLU A 31 -9.99 -12.73 -20.76
C GLU A 31 -10.69 -13.78 -19.86
N VAL A 32 -10.42 -13.75 -18.56
CA VAL A 32 -10.96 -14.73 -17.60
C VAL A 32 -12.36 -14.36 -17.09
N GLY A 33 -12.66 -13.08 -16.97
CA GLY A 33 -14.00 -12.56 -16.59
C GLY A 33 -14.40 -12.73 -15.13
N LYS A 34 -13.51 -13.17 -14.22
CA LYS A 34 -13.83 -13.38 -12.80
C LYS A 34 -13.65 -12.15 -11.90
N TYR A 35 -12.83 -11.19 -12.32
CA TYR A 35 -12.51 -9.99 -11.55
C TYR A 35 -12.70 -8.77 -12.43
N SER A 36 -13.17 -7.65 -11.87
CA SER A 36 -13.41 -6.42 -12.63
C SER A 36 -12.15 -5.64 -12.99
N SER A 37 -11.00 -5.98 -12.39
CA SER A 37 -9.73 -5.33 -12.66
C SER A 37 -8.54 -6.14 -12.13
N ASN A 38 -7.33 -5.73 -12.51
CA ASN A 38 -6.12 -6.32 -11.93
C ASN A 38 -5.90 -5.89 -10.48
N THR A 39 -6.31 -4.69 -10.06
CA THR A 39 -6.30 -4.32 -8.63
C THR A 39 -7.15 -5.31 -7.82
N MET A 40 -8.37 -5.66 -8.27
CA MET A 40 -9.22 -6.62 -7.57
C MET A 40 -8.60 -8.02 -7.50
N LYS A 41 -7.97 -8.47 -8.59
CA LYS A 41 -7.25 -9.74 -8.60
C LYS A 41 -6.00 -9.69 -7.71
N GLY A 42 -5.29 -8.57 -7.69
CA GLY A 42 -4.13 -8.31 -6.84
C GLY A 42 -4.48 -8.42 -5.36
N ILE A 43 -5.54 -7.73 -4.93
CA ILE A 43 -6.08 -7.82 -3.57
C ILE A 43 -6.30 -9.29 -3.18
N TRP A 44 -7.01 -10.06 -4.02
CA TRP A 44 -7.24 -11.47 -3.74
C TRP A 44 -5.94 -12.29 -3.65
N ASN A 45 -5.01 -12.08 -4.59
CA ASN A 45 -3.72 -12.77 -4.56
C ASN A 45 -2.95 -12.47 -3.28
N HIS A 46 -2.95 -11.22 -2.82
CA HIS A 46 -2.29 -10.82 -1.60
C HIS A 46 -2.98 -11.39 -0.34
N ILE A 47 -4.31 -11.43 -0.29
CA ILE A 47 -5.06 -12.10 0.79
C ILE A 47 -4.69 -13.60 0.84
N ARG A 48 -4.57 -14.26 -0.32
CA ARG A 48 -4.13 -15.68 -0.38
C ARG A 48 -2.66 -15.85 0.02
N ALA A 49 -1.82 -14.86 -0.25
CA ALA A 49 -0.44 -14.85 0.26
C ALA A 49 -0.40 -14.74 1.79
N VAL A 50 -1.29 -13.95 2.40
CA VAL A 50 -1.47 -13.90 3.86
C VAL A 50 -1.94 -15.25 4.40
N ASP A 51 -2.90 -15.91 3.76
CA ASP A 51 -3.33 -17.26 4.17
C ASP A 51 -2.17 -18.26 4.15
N LEU A 52 -1.36 -18.24 3.10
CA LEU A 52 -0.19 -19.11 2.99
C LEU A 52 0.79 -18.82 4.12
N LEU A 53 1.12 -17.55 4.37
CA LEU A 53 1.99 -17.17 5.49
C LEU A 53 1.44 -17.69 6.81
N GLN A 54 0.16 -17.46 7.13
CA GLN A 54 -0.45 -17.91 8.38
C GLN A 54 -0.51 -19.43 8.54
N SER A 55 -0.42 -20.19 7.44
CA SER A 55 -0.33 -21.66 7.49
C SER A 55 1.05 -22.17 7.88
N LEU A 56 2.10 -21.34 7.83
CA LEU A 56 3.46 -21.74 8.14
C LEU A 56 3.69 -21.72 9.66
N PRO A 57 4.25 -22.78 10.26
CA PRO A 57 4.45 -22.85 11.71
C PRO A 57 5.45 -21.82 12.25
N GLN A 58 6.27 -21.21 11.39
CA GLN A 58 7.23 -20.15 11.75
C GLN A 58 6.60 -18.75 11.73
N VAL A 59 5.34 -18.60 11.32
CA VAL A 59 4.67 -17.29 11.21
C VAL A 59 3.69 -17.12 12.37
N ASP A 60 3.84 -16.01 13.09
CA ASP A 60 2.82 -15.54 14.02
C ASP A 60 1.72 -14.81 13.23
N GLY A 61 0.54 -15.42 13.16
CA GLY A 61 -0.59 -14.91 12.40
C GLY A 61 -1.13 -13.57 12.90
N GLU A 62 -0.80 -13.16 14.13
CA GLU A 62 -1.18 -11.85 14.66
C GLU A 62 -0.18 -10.74 14.34
N ARG A 63 0.92 -11.05 13.64
CA ARG A 63 2.05 -10.13 13.40
C ARG A 63 2.39 -10.04 11.91
N ILE A 64 1.37 -9.79 11.10
CA ILE A 64 1.49 -9.66 9.65
C ILE A 64 1.56 -8.19 9.24
N GLY A 65 2.55 -7.84 8.42
CA GLY A 65 2.63 -6.54 7.76
C GLY A 65 2.82 -6.65 6.26
N CYS A 66 2.66 -5.53 5.56
CA CYS A 66 2.89 -5.44 4.13
C CYS A 66 3.70 -4.19 3.78
N ILE A 67 4.53 -4.32 2.74
CA ILE A 67 5.36 -3.24 2.22
C ILE A 67 5.40 -3.30 0.70
N GLY A 68 5.36 -2.13 0.06
CA GLY A 68 5.43 -2.05 -1.38
C GLY A 68 5.84 -0.68 -1.88
N HIS A 69 6.35 -0.64 -3.11
CA HIS A 69 6.75 0.59 -3.80
C HIS A 69 6.00 0.75 -5.13
N SER A 70 5.57 1.97 -5.45
CA SER A 70 4.83 2.28 -6.68
C SER A 70 3.53 1.47 -6.78
N LEU A 71 3.34 0.67 -7.84
CA LEU A 71 2.28 -0.33 -7.93
C LEU A 71 2.20 -1.23 -6.68
N GLY A 72 3.33 -1.60 -6.09
CA GLY A 72 3.37 -2.33 -4.83
C GLY A 72 2.82 -1.51 -3.65
N GLY A 73 3.10 -0.22 -3.59
CA GLY A 73 2.58 0.67 -2.54
C GLY A 73 1.07 0.87 -2.64
N HIS A 74 0.55 0.97 -3.87
CA HIS A 74 -0.88 0.91 -4.13
C HIS A 74 -1.49 -0.38 -3.58
N ASN A 75 -0.91 -1.53 -3.92
CA ASN A 75 -1.39 -2.82 -3.45
C ASN A 75 -1.30 -2.97 -1.93
N THR A 76 -0.28 -2.40 -1.27
CA THR A 76 -0.19 -2.34 0.20
C THR A 76 -1.43 -1.68 0.80
N ILE A 77 -1.83 -0.51 0.29
CA ILE A 77 -3.01 0.22 0.80
C ILE A 77 -4.27 -0.61 0.60
N PHE A 78 -4.50 -1.11 -0.62
CA PHE A 78 -5.70 -1.90 -0.90
C PHE A 78 -5.74 -3.21 -0.11
N LEU A 79 -4.62 -3.92 0.05
CA LEU A 79 -4.58 -5.10 0.91
C LEU A 79 -4.91 -4.74 2.35
N ALA A 80 -4.33 -3.67 2.89
CA ALA A 80 -4.59 -3.25 4.26
C ALA A 80 -6.07 -2.88 4.47
N VAL A 81 -6.71 -2.22 3.51
CA VAL A 81 -8.15 -1.89 3.57
C VAL A 81 -9.04 -3.14 3.53
N PHE A 82 -8.69 -4.14 2.71
CA PHE A 82 -9.53 -5.32 2.48
C PHE A 82 -9.23 -6.51 3.42
N ASP A 83 -8.14 -6.46 4.19
CA ASP A 83 -7.74 -7.54 5.10
C ASP A 83 -7.25 -6.99 6.44
N ASP A 84 -8.08 -7.17 7.47
CA ASP A 84 -7.81 -6.71 8.84
C ASP A 84 -6.66 -7.48 9.53
N ARG A 85 -6.16 -8.57 8.94
CA ARG A 85 -4.99 -9.29 9.45
C ARG A 85 -3.71 -8.49 9.27
N ILE A 86 -3.65 -7.56 8.32
CA ILE A 86 -2.52 -6.65 8.14
C ILE A 86 -2.46 -5.65 9.30
N LYS A 87 -1.50 -5.80 10.21
CA LYS A 87 -1.34 -4.93 11.38
C LYS A 87 -0.51 -3.68 11.10
N ALA A 88 0.39 -3.74 10.12
CA ALA A 88 1.24 -2.63 9.70
C ALA A 88 1.43 -2.60 8.19
N ALA A 89 1.25 -1.42 7.59
CA ALA A 89 1.31 -1.19 6.14
C ALA A 89 2.32 -0.09 5.81
N VAL A 90 3.24 -0.37 4.88
CA VAL A 90 4.23 0.58 4.36
C VAL A 90 3.98 0.79 2.87
N SER A 91 3.56 1.99 2.50
CA SER A 91 3.37 2.40 1.11
C SER A 91 4.45 3.40 0.71
N SER A 92 5.31 3.02 -0.22
CA SER A 92 6.30 3.92 -0.82
C SER A 92 5.84 4.34 -2.20
N CYS A 93 5.73 5.66 -2.44
CA CYS A 93 5.34 6.22 -3.73
C CYS A 93 4.09 5.54 -4.33
N GLY A 94 3.07 5.23 -3.53
CA GLY A 94 2.01 4.29 -3.91
C GLY A 94 0.65 4.91 -4.24
N PHE A 95 0.45 6.20 -4.01
CA PHE A 95 -0.87 6.82 -4.06
C PHE A 95 -0.83 8.34 -4.15
N ASN A 96 -1.97 8.92 -4.50
CA ASN A 96 -2.25 10.36 -4.48
C ASN A 96 -3.76 10.57 -4.41
N SER A 97 -4.25 11.65 -3.81
CA SER A 97 -5.67 12.00 -3.90
C SER A 97 -6.06 12.19 -5.38
N PHE A 98 -7.22 11.68 -5.80
CA PHE A 98 -7.65 11.73 -7.19
C PHE A 98 -7.64 13.14 -7.81
N PRO A 99 -8.09 14.22 -7.13
CA PRO A 99 -8.03 15.57 -7.69
C PRO A 99 -6.61 16.08 -8.01
N LYS A 100 -5.57 15.52 -7.36
CA LYS A 100 -4.18 15.95 -7.50
C LYS A 100 -3.31 14.98 -8.30
N TYR A 101 -3.83 13.79 -8.60
CA TYR A 101 -3.16 12.88 -9.52
C TYR A 101 -3.15 13.46 -10.94
N TYR A 102 -2.02 14.02 -11.37
CA TYR A 102 -1.85 14.73 -12.63
C TYR A 102 -2.97 15.76 -12.90
N ASP A 103 -3.25 16.63 -11.92
CA ASP A 103 -4.32 17.64 -12.01
C ASP A 103 -5.69 17.02 -12.33
N GLY A 104 -6.00 15.89 -11.67
CA GLY A 104 -7.24 15.15 -11.84
C GLY A 104 -7.26 14.18 -13.03
N ASN A 105 -6.17 14.02 -13.77
CA ASN A 105 -6.09 13.08 -14.89
C ASN A 105 -5.87 11.64 -14.43
N LEU A 106 -6.96 10.92 -14.20
CA LEU A 106 -6.95 9.53 -13.68
C LEU A 106 -6.57 8.44 -14.70
N LYS A 107 -6.13 8.78 -15.92
CA LYS A 107 -5.84 7.79 -16.98
C LYS A 107 -4.82 6.72 -16.57
N GLY A 108 -3.81 7.09 -15.77
CA GLY A 108 -2.84 6.11 -15.27
C GLY A 108 -3.48 5.03 -14.39
N TRP A 109 -4.36 5.45 -13.48
CA TRP A 109 -5.15 4.55 -12.63
C TRP A 109 -6.24 3.79 -13.40
N ALA A 110 -6.69 4.32 -14.55
CA ALA A 110 -7.61 3.63 -15.45
C ALA A 110 -6.94 2.54 -16.32
N SER A 111 -5.62 2.40 -16.28
CA SER A 111 -4.94 1.39 -17.10
C SER A 111 -5.31 -0.05 -16.71
N LEU A 112 -5.05 -0.99 -17.61
CA LEU A 112 -5.27 -2.43 -17.39
C LEU A 112 -4.47 -3.01 -16.22
N TYR A 113 -3.45 -2.30 -15.72
CA TYR A 113 -2.71 -2.71 -14.53
C TYR A 113 -3.45 -2.36 -13.24
N TYR A 114 -4.42 -1.44 -13.28
CA TYR A 114 -5.12 -0.91 -12.11
C TYR A 114 -6.64 -1.12 -12.20
N MET A 115 -7.39 -0.05 -12.47
CA MET A 115 -8.86 0.03 -12.32
C MET A 115 -9.54 0.64 -13.57
N PRO A 116 -9.74 -0.13 -14.65
CA PRO A 116 -10.32 0.38 -15.91
C PRO A 116 -11.72 0.98 -15.84
N ARG A 117 -12.47 0.69 -14.77
CA ARG A 117 -13.79 1.30 -14.53
C ARG A 117 -13.72 2.80 -14.19
N ILE A 118 -12.54 3.31 -13.82
CA ILE A 118 -12.30 4.76 -13.71
C ILE A 118 -12.68 5.46 -15.02
N GLU A 119 -12.26 4.89 -16.15
CA GLU A 119 -12.64 5.41 -17.47
C GLU A 119 -14.06 4.97 -17.85
N SER A 120 -14.32 3.66 -17.88
CA SER A 120 -15.54 3.13 -18.52
C SER A 120 -16.83 3.41 -17.75
N VAL A 121 -16.76 3.73 -16.46
CA VAL A 121 -17.93 4.03 -15.62
C VAL A 121 -17.90 5.48 -15.12
N TYR A 122 -16.75 5.95 -14.67
CA TYR A 122 -16.63 7.27 -14.04
C TYR A 122 -16.08 8.35 -15.00
N GLY A 123 -15.75 7.99 -16.24
CA GLY A 123 -15.35 8.94 -17.28
C GLY A 123 -14.03 9.67 -16.98
N ASN A 124 -13.14 9.07 -16.20
CA ASN A 124 -11.90 9.68 -15.68
C ASN A 124 -12.13 10.98 -14.87
N ASP A 125 -13.32 11.19 -14.30
CA ASP A 125 -13.64 12.38 -13.52
C ASP A 125 -13.47 12.10 -12.01
N PRO A 126 -12.48 12.71 -11.33
CA PRO A 126 -12.28 12.55 -9.88
C PRO A 126 -13.54 12.77 -9.05
N ARG A 127 -14.43 13.68 -9.48
CA ARG A 127 -15.64 14.03 -8.72
C ARG A 127 -16.74 12.96 -8.81
N LYS A 128 -16.62 12.03 -9.76
CA LYS A 128 -17.55 10.91 -9.94
C LYS A 128 -17.04 9.63 -9.29
N MET A 129 -15.81 9.63 -8.79
CA MET A 129 -15.25 8.47 -8.12
C MET A 129 -16.01 8.18 -6.81
N PRO A 130 -16.33 6.91 -6.52
CA PRO A 130 -17.11 6.55 -5.34
C PRO A 130 -16.28 6.48 -4.05
N PHE A 131 -14.96 6.67 -4.15
CA PHE A 131 -14.02 6.77 -3.03
C PHE A 131 -12.81 7.61 -3.46
N ASP A 132 -11.94 7.97 -2.51
CA ASP A 132 -10.60 8.50 -2.76
C ASP A 132 -9.58 7.99 -1.73
N PHE A 133 -8.28 8.13 -2.00
CA PHE A 133 -7.18 7.69 -1.12
C PHE A 133 -7.19 8.30 0.30
N PRO A 134 -7.68 9.53 0.56
CA PRO A 134 -7.87 10.00 1.94
C PRO A 134 -8.72 9.03 2.78
N GLU A 135 -9.81 8.52 2.21
CA GLU A 135 -10.72 7.59 2.88
C GLU A 135 -10.07 6.21 3.05
N LEU A 136 -9.31 5.76 2.05
CA LEU A 136 -8.58 4.49 2.14
C LEU A 136 -7.54 4.50 3.25
N VAL A 137 -6.75 5.58 3.38
CA VAL A 137 -5.77 5.71 4.46
C VAL A 137 -6.47 5.80 5.82
N ALA A 138 -7.57 6.53 5.91
CA ALA A 138 -8.37 6.62 7.13
C ALA A 138 -8.98 5.25 7.53
N ALA A 139 -9.40 4.43 6.57
CA ALA A 139 -10.00 3.11 6.81
C ALA A 139 -9.00 2.08 7.38
N ILE A 140 -7.70 2.32 7.27
CA ILE A 140 -6.67 1.47 7.88
C ILE A 140 -6.60 1.71 9.40
N ALA A 141 -7.06 2.86 9.90
CA ALA A 141 -7.03 3.18 11.32
C ALA A 141 -7.81 2.13 12.16
N PRO A 142 -7.32 1.76 13.36
CA PRO A 142 -6.14 2.28 14.05
C PRO A 142 -4.84 1.52 13.69
N ARG A 143 -4.86 0.65 12.68
CA ARG A 143 -3.70 -0.17 12.26
C ARG A 143 -2.62 0.73 11.68
N ALA A 144 -1.37 0.29 11.80
CA ALA A 144 -0.23 1.16 11.53
C ALA A 144 -0.05 1.40 10.03
N PHE A 145 0.10 2.66 9.63
CA PHE A 145 0.35 3.08 8.26
C PHE A 145 1.55 4.03 8.18
N PHE A 146 2.53 3.67 7.35
CA PHE A 146 3.68 4.50 7.05
C PHE A 146 3.73 4.79 5.55
N THR A 147 3.95 6.06 5.20
CA THR A 147 4.20 6.46 3.81
C THR A 147 5.57 7.10 3.58
N ASN A 148 6.27 6.64 2.55
CA ASN A 148 7.38 7.35 1.92
C ASN A 148 6.85 8.07 0.66
N SER A 149 6.89 9.40 0.65
CA SER A 149 6.30 10.23 -0.41
C SER A 149 7.26 11.34 -0.82
N PRO A 150 8.21 11.06 -1.71
CA PRO A 150 9.27 11.99 -2.07
C PRO A 150 8.77 13.33 -2.62
N LEU A 151 9.52 14.40 -2.34
CA LEU A 151 9.14 15.77 -2.70
C LEU A 151 9.13 16.03 -4.22
N LYS A 152 9.89 15.24 -5.00
CA LYS A 152 10.03 15.39 -6.45
C LYS A 152 9.48 14.17 -7.21
N ASP A 153 8.56 13.42 -6.60
CA ASP A 153 7.90 12.32 -7.27
C ASP A 153 7.01 12.85 -8.43
N GLY A 154 7.38 12.51 -9.66
CA GLY A 154 6.66 12.93 -10.87
C GLY A 154 5.37 12.17 -11.15
N ASN A 155 5.12 11.06 -10.44
CA ASN A 155 3.89 10.28 -10.55
C ASN A 155 2.87 10.68 -9.49
N PHE A 156 3.36 10.95 -8.28
CA PHE A 156 2.52 11.16 -7.11
C PHE A 156 2.93 12.43 -6.40
N GLU A 157 2.39 13.56 -6.87
CA GLU A 157 2.77 14.86 -6.33
C GLU A 157 2.52 14.96 -4.81
N VAL A 158 3.53 15.38 -4.06
CA VAL A 158 3.51 15.28 -2.59
C VAL A 158 2.33 16.02 -1.94
N SER A 159 1.80 17.05 -2.60
CA SER A 159 0.68 17.82 -2.06
C SER A 159 -0.61 16.98 -1.97
N GLY A 160 -0.84 16.05 -2.89
CA GLY A 160 -1.99 15.14 -2.82
C GLY A 160 -1.84 14.03 -1.80
N VAL A 161 -0.61 13.61 -1.52
CA VAL A 161 -0.35 12.70 -0.40
C VAL A 161 -0.57 13.40 0.95
N ARG A 162 -0.14 14.67 1.08
CA ARG A 162 -0.37 15.46 2.29
C ARG A 162 -1.86 15.64 2.58
N ASP A 163 -2.70 15.85 1.57
CA ASP A 163 -4.14 15.92 1.74
C ASP A 163 -4.69 14.61 2.33
N CYS A 164 -4.23 13.46 1.85
CA CYS A 164 -4.64 12.16 2.37
C CYS A 164 -4.24 11.98 3.85
N ILE A 165 -3.00 12.31 4.20
CA ILE A 165 -2.50 12.19 5.58
C ILE A 165 -3.23 13.15 6.52
N GLN A 166 -3.45 14.40 6.09
CA GLN A 166 -4.18 15.40 6.86
C GLN A 166 -5.63 14.97 7.12
N ALA A 167 -6.29 14.37 6.13
CA ALA A 167 -7.65 13.86 6.27
C ALA A 167 -7.75 12.63 7.18
N ALA A 168 -6.75 11.75 7.18
CA ALA A 168 -6.72 10.55 8.02
C ALA A 168 -6.34 10.83 9.48
N GLN A 169 -5.54 11.88 9.75
CA GLN A 169 -5.03 12.20 11.08
C GLN A 169 -6.12 12.30 12.18
N PRO A 170 -7.27 12.99 11.97
CA PRO A 170 -8.32 13.05 12.98
C PRO A 170 -8.91 11.69 13.34
N VAL A 171 -8.99 10.75 12.39
CA VAL A 171 -9.51 9.39 12.62
C VAL A 171 -8.55 8.59 13.50
N TYR A 172 -7.25 8.64 13.21
CA TYR A 172 -6.24 8.01 14.05
C TYR A 172 -6.20 8.60 15.46
N THR A 173 -6.32 9.92 15.60
CA THR A 173 -6.41 10.59 16.90
C THR A 173 -7.65 10.16 17.67
N MET A 174 -8.82 10.12 17.02
CA MET A 174 -10.08 9.71 17.64
C MET A 174 -10.03 8.26 18.14
N LEU A 175 -9.34 7.38 17.41
CA LEU A 175 -9.14 5.98 17.80
C LEU A 175 -7.96 5.77 18.76
N GLY A 176 -7.36 6.86 19.27
CA GLY A 176 -6.32 6.81 20.30
C GLY A 176 -4.97 6.28 19.82
N LYS A 177 -4.71 6.31 18.51
CA LYS A 177 -3.47 5.82 17.88
C LYS A 177 -2.84 6.81 16.89
N PRO A 178 -2.70 8.11 17.21
CA PRO A 178 -2.09 9.08 16.30
C PRO A 178 -0.67 8.71 15.84
N GLU A 179 0.09 8.01 16.67
CA GLU A 179 1.46 7.55 16.40
C GLU A 179 1.56 6.48 15.30
N ASN A 180 0.44 5.82 15.01
CA ASN A 180 0.35 4.77 14.00
C ASN A 180 0.22 5.32 12.57
N LEU A 181 0.00 6.63 12.39
CA LEU A 181 0.01 7.29 11.09
C LEU A 181 1.33 8.07 10.92
N GLN A 182 2.21 7.60 10.04
CA GLN A 182 3.51 8.22 9.81
C GLN A 182 3.75 8.53 8.34
N ALA A 183 4.34 9.70 8.07
CA ALA A 183 4.70 10.11 6.72
C ALA A 183 6.12 10.66 6.69
N ARG A 184 6.84 10.38 5.61
CA ARG A 184 8.17 10.93 5.29
C ARG A 184 8.16 11.49 3.88
N TYR A 185 8.83 12.63 3.70
CA TYR A 185 8.87 13.37 2.46
C TYR A 185 10.33 13.65 2.05
N PRO A 186 11.11 12.63 1.67
CA PRO A 186 12.52 12.84 1.34
C PRO A 186 12.68 13.70 0.09
N ASN A 187 13.81 14.40 -0.02
CA ASN A 187 14.21 15.12 -1.22
C ASN A 187 14.74 14.14 -2.28
N ALA A 188 13.84 13.35 -2.86
CA ALA A 188 14.11 12.36 -3.91
C ALA A 188 13.02 12.42 -4.98
N GLU A 189 13.26 11.74 -6.11
CA GLU A 189 12.27 11.51 -7.17
C GLU A 189 11.38 10.30 -6.83
N HIS A 190 10.88 9.55 -7.82
CA HIS A 190 10.06 8.35 -7.59
C HIS A 190 10.90 7.17 -7.06
N ASP A 191 11.33 7.26 -5.80
CA ASP A 191 12.27 6.32 -5.19
C ASP A 191 11.98 6.06 -3.70
N PHE A 192 12.61 5.04 -3.15
CA PHE A 192 12.59 4.70 -1.73
C PHE A 192 14.01 4.77 -1.12
N PRO A 193 14.49 5.97 -0.77
CA PRO A 193 15.85 6.18 -0.27
C PRO A 193 16.20 5.29 0.91
N VAL A 194 17.47 4.88 1.02
CA VAL A 194 17.95 3.94 2.05
C VAL A 194 17.58 4.38 3.46
N GLU A 195 17.79 5.65 3.80
CA GLU A 195 17.46 6.19 5.13
C GLU A 195 15.98 6.02 5.46
N THR A 196 15.09 6.53 4.60
CA THR A 196 13.63 6.42 4.80
C THR A 196 13.15 4.96 4.76
N ARG A 197 13.82 4.11 4.00
CA ARG A 197 13.54 2.67 3.94
C ARG A 197 13.94 1.95 5.22
N MET A 198 15.07 2.32 5.83
CA MET A 198 15.44 1.80 7.16
C MET A 198 14.44 2.25 8.23
N GLU A 199 13.99 3.51 8.21
CA GLU A 199 12.92 3.97 9.09
C GLU A 199 11.63 3.16 8.91
N ALA A 200 11.26 2.83 7.68
CA ALA A 200 10.09 2.00 7.41
C ALA A 200 10.24 0.57 7.94
N TYR A 201 11.46 0.00 7.92
CA TYR A 201 11.74 -1.30 8.54
C TYR A 201 11.69 -1.23 10.06
N GLU A 202 12.21 -0.16 10.66
CA GLU A 202 12.10 0.07 12.10
C GLU A 202 10.64 0.26 12.53
N PHE A 203 9.84 0.93 11.70
CA PHE A 203 8.40 1.05 11.91
C PHE A 203 7.72 -0.33 11.92
N LEU A 204 8.01 -1.19 10.93
CA LEU A 204 7.50 -2.56 10.92
C LEU A 204 7.96 -3.35 12.15
N ASP A 205 9.24 -3.23 12.51
CA ASP A 205 9.82 -3.89 13.68
C ASP A 205 9.12 -3.48 14.98
N GLN A 206 8.80 -2.20 15.15
CA GLN A 206 8.06 -1.72 16.32
C GLN A 206 6.62 -2.23 16.33
N GLN A 207 5.90 -2.09 15.22
CA GLN A 207 4.47 -2.40 15.13
C GLN A 207 4.17 -3.90 15.15
N LEU A 208 5.09 -4.69 14.60
CA LEU A 208 5.02 -6.14 14.63
C LEU A 208 5.87 -6.72 15.76
N GLY A 209 6.47 -5.89 16.63
CA GLY A 209 7.33 -6.26 17.77
C GLY A 209 8.57 -7.11 17.44
N ASN A 210 9.04 -7.08 16.19
CA ASN A 210 10.25 -7.75 15.76
C ASN A 210 11.47 -6.93 16.20
N GLY A 211 11.99 -7.19 17.40
CA GLY A 211 13.04 -6.35 18.01
C GLY A 211 12.95 -6.30 19.53
N GLN A 212 11.79 -6.66 20.09
CA GLN A 212 11.69 -7.03 21.49
C GLN A 212 12.17 -8.47 21.66
N LYS A 213 13.49 -8.67 21.73
CA LYS A 213 14.00 -9.80 22.52
C LYS A 213 13.44 -9.59 23.92
N ASN A 214 12.74 -10.59 24.46
CA ASN A 214 12.34 -10.67 25.85
C ASN A 214 13.46 -10.06 26.72
N ARG A 215 13.19 -8.88 27.30
CA ARG A 215 13.96 -8.34 28.42
C ARG A 215 13.38 -8.92 29.70
#